data_AF-A0A125W6H1-F1
#
_entry.id   AF-A0A125W6H1-F1
#
_cell.length_a   1.000
_cell.length_b   1.000
_cell.length_c   1.000
_cell.angle_alpha   90.00
_cell.angle_beta   90.00
_cell.angle_gamma   90.00
#
_symmetry.space_group_name_H-M   'P 1'
#
loop_
_entity.id
_entity.type
_entity.pdbx_description
1 polymer ?
#
loop_
_entity_poly.entity_id
_entity_poly.type
_entity_poly.pdbx_seq_one_letter_code
_entity_poly.pdbx_strand_id
1 'polypeptide(L)'
;MVIDLTKNQPKEEQQKMSFEKTEEIAIINRNAKGWTVELNKISYNGRDPVYDLRSWSPDGRMGKGMTLTDQTLENLLIVLKAHLEGELPSEEKEEENELEARLPQDFE
;
A
#
# COMPACT_ATOMS: atom_id res chain seq x y z
N MET A 1 22.91 25.54 -33.87
CA MET A 1 23.27 25.47 -32.44
C MET A 1 21.98 25.30 -31.66
N VAL A 2 21.86 24.25 -30.84
CA VAL A 2 20.68 24.02 -30.01
C VAL A 2 20.83 24.84 -28.72
N ILE A 3 19.88 25.74 -28.48
CA ILE A 3 19.85 26.55 -27.26
C ILE A 3 19.18 25.72 -26.17
N ASP A 4 19.97 25.28 -25.20
CA ASP A 4 19.52 24.52 -24.03
C ASP A 4 19.21 25.49 -22.88
N LEU A 5 17.92 25.79 -22.73
CA LEU A 5 17.38 26.73 -21.73
C LEU A 5 17.30 26.12 -20.32
N THR A 6 17.64 24.84 -20.13
CA THR A 6 17.57 24.18 -18.82
C THR A 6 18.77 24.48 -17.93
N LYS A 7 19.87 24.99 -18.51
CA LYS A 7 21.13 25.25 -17.80
C LYS A 7 21.09 26.42 -16.81
N ASN A 8 20.02 27.21 -16.81
CA ASN A 8 19.82 28.36 -15.92
C ASN A 8 18.73 28.13 -14.87
N GLN A 9 18.23 26.90 -14.73
CA GLN A 9 17.38 26.55 -13.59
C GLN A 9 18.27 26.44 -12.33
N PRO A 10 17.92 27.11 -11.21
CA PRO A 10 18.59 26.84 -9.95
C PRO A 10 18.49 25.35 -9.67
N LYS A 11 19.61 24.70 -9.35
CA LYS A 11 19.59 23.31 -8.87
C LYS A 11 18.72 23.29 -7.63
N GLU A 12 17.52 22.72 -7.74
CA GLU A 12 16.69 22.46 -6.56
C GLU A 12 17.53 21.66 -5.57
N GLU A 13 17.72 22.24 -4.40
CA GLU A 13 18.38 21.57 -3.28
C GLU A 13 17.56 20.31 -3.00
N GLN A 14 18.14 19.13 -3.24
CA GLN A 14 17.46 17.86 -3.01
C GLN A 14 17.12 17.78 -1.52
N GLN A 15 15.86 18.06 -1.18
CA GLN A 15 15.38 17.88 0.18
C GLN A 15 15.60 16.40 0.54
N LYS A 16 16.42 16.19 1.56
CA LYS A 16 16.75 14.85 2.05
C LYS A 16 15.47 14.21 2.60
N MET A 17 14.88 13.31 1.83
CA MET A 17 13.71 12.53 2.27
C MET A 17 14.12 11.68 3.48
N SER A 18 13.45 11.87 4.61
CA SER A 18 13.61 11.01 5.79
C SER A 18 12.50 9.96 5.83
N PHE A 19 12.83 8.80 6.39
CA PHE A 19 11.89 7.73 6.62
C PHE A 19 12.20 7.05 7.95
N GLU A 20 11.16 6.47 8.55
CA GLU A 20 11.25 5.65 9.76
C GLU A 20 10.43 4.39 9.56
N LYS A 21 11.03 3.20 9.78
CA LYS A 21 10.27 1.95 9.86
C LYS A 21 9.58 1.91 11.22
N THR A 22 8.29 2.21 11.25
CA THR A 22 7.50 2.21 12.48
C THR A 22 7.06 0.81 12.88
N GLU A 23 6.95 -0.11 11.92
CA GLU A 23 6.59 -1.51 12.15
C GLU A 23 7.20 -2.41 11.07
N GLU A 24 7.81 -3.53 11.48
CA GLU A 24 8.36 -4.53 10.56
C GLU A 24 7.45 -5.77 10.52
N ILE A 25 6.70 -5.94 9.43
CA ILE A 25 5.59 -6.92 9.39
C ILE A 25 6.09 -8.28 8.91
N ALA A 26 6.76 -8.34 7.76
CA ALA A 26 7.22 -9.61 7.20
C ALA A 26 8.38 -9.45 6.21
N ILE A 27 9.27 -10.45 6.20
CA ILE A 27 10.25 -10.68 5.13
C ILE A 27 9.65 -11.70 4.15
N ILE A 28 9.39 -11.26 2.92
CA ILE A 28 8.76 -12.08 1.87
C ILE A 28 9.82 -12.86 1.08
N ASN A 29 11.00 -12.26 0.88
CA ASN A 29 12.09 -12.90 0.15
C ASN A 29 13.44 -12.47 0.73
N ARG A 30 14.45 -13.33 0.61
CA ARG A 30 15.85 -12.99 0.84
C ARG A 30 16.72 -13.58 -0.28
N ASN A 31 17.64 -12.80 -0.82
CA ASN A 31 18.60 -13.28 -1.80
C ASN A 31 19.98 -13.59 -1.19
N ALA A 32 20.85 -14.24 -1.97
CA ALA A 32 22.21 -14.63 -1.55
C ALA A 32 23.12 -13.44 -1.20
N LYS A 33 22.80 -12.23 -1.67
CA LYS A 33 23.52 -10.99 -1.35
C LYS A 33 22.99 -10.32 -0.07
N GLY A 34 22.06 -10.96 0.62
CA GLY A 34 21.47 -10.49 1.87
C GLY A 34 20.37 -9.44 1.70
N TRP A 35 20.01 -9.06 0.46
CA TRP A 35 18.87 -8.17 0.27
C TRP A 35 17.59 -8.91 0.60
N THR A 36 16.70 -8.22 1.29
CA THR A 36 15.37 -8.70 1.67
C THR A 36 14.32 -7.95 0.86
N VAL A 37 13.18 -8.58 0.59
CA VAL A 37 11.94 -7.90 0.20
C VAL A 37 11.02 -7.99 1.40
N GLU A 38 10.56 -6.85 1.89
CA GLU A 38 9.85 -6.73 3.15
C GLU A 38 8.56 -5.95 2.98
N LEU A 39 7.54 -6.31 3.76
CA LEU A 39 6.36 -5.48 4.01
C LEU A 39 6.52 -4.85 5.40
N ASN A 40 6.45 -3.52 5.46
CA ASN A 40 6.64 -2.73 6.68
C ASN A 40 5.59 -1.60 6.74
N LYS A 41 5.42 -0.96 7.90
CA LYS A 41 4.86 0.40 7.97
C LYS A 41 5.99 1.42 8.05
N ILE A 42 5.88 2.46 7.24
CA ILE A 42 6.91 3.49 7.12
C ILE A 42 6.29 4.88 7.24
N SER A 43 6.81 5.67 8.17
CA SER A 43 6.56 7.10 8.22
C SER A 43 7.55 7.82 7.31
N TYR A 44 7.04 8.59 6.36
CA TYR A 44 7.86 9.42 5.49
C TYR A 44 7.78 10.88 5.94
N ASN A 45 8.95 11.48 6.19
CA ASN A 45 9.07 12.87 6.65
C ASN A 45 8.18 13.18 7.88
N GLY A 46 8.02 12.22 8.80
CA GLY A 46 7.23 12.38 10.02
C GLY A 46 5.71 12.38 9.82
N ARG A 47 5.21 11.94 8.66
CA ARG A 47 3.77 11.75 8.40
C ARG A 47 3.26 10.44 8.97
N ASP A 48 1.94 10.25 8.94
CA ASP A 48 1.32 9.00 9.35
C ASP A 48 1.92 7.81 8.58
N PRO A 49 2.22 6.69 9.27
CA PRO A 49 2.84 5.55 8.64
C PRO A 49 1.92 4.90 7.60
N VAL A 50 2.52 4.53 6.47
CA VAL A 50 1.85 3.83 5.37
C VAL A 50 2.49 2.47 5.14
N TYR A 51 1.73 1.53 4.56
CA TYR A 51 2.29 0.24 4.17
C TYR A 51 3.27 0.41 3.02
N ASP A 52 4.37 -0.33 3.07
CA ASP A 52 5.42 -0.25 2.07
C ASP A 52 6.01 -1.64 1.81
N LEU A 53 5.95 -2.07 0.55
CA LEU A 53 6.49 -3.33 0.07
C LEU A 53 7.74 -3.05 -0.77
N ARG A 54 8.92 -3.38 -0.25
CA ARG A 54 10.19 -2.94 -0.88
C ARG A 54 11.37 -3.84 -0.57
N SER A 55 12.38 -3.77 -1.45
CA SER A 55 13.68 -4.35 -1.18
C SER A 55 14.54 -3.50 -0.25
N TRP A 56 15.16 -4.13 0.74
CA TRP A 56 16.10 -3.53 1.68
C TRP A 56 17.46 -4.21 1.58
N SER A 57 18.53 -3.42 1.64
CA SER A 57 19.88 -3.96 1.76
C SER A 57 20.19 -4.35 3.22
N PRO A 58 21.20 -5.19 3.47
CA PRO A 58 21.66 -5.52 4.82
C PRO A 58 22.06 -4.30 5.66
N ASP A 59 22.49 -3.21 5.02
CA ASP A 59 22.87 -1.95 5.67
C ASP A 59 21.73 -0.93 5.76
N GLY A 60 20.48 -1.33 5.49
CA GLY A 60 19.28 -0.52 5.69
C GLY A 60 18.98 0.49 4.58
N ARG A 61 19.58 0.33 3.39
CA ARG A 61 19.25 1.18 2.23
C ARG A 61 17.96 0.71 1.56
N MET A 62 17.17 1.69 1.15
CA MET A 62 15.96 1.47 0.38
C MET A 62 16.30 1.14 -1.08
N GLY A 63 15.84 -0.01 -1.54
CA GLY A 63 15.84 -0.40 -2.95
C GLY A 63 14.55 -0.02 -3.66
N LYS A 64 14.24 -0.72 -4.75
CA LYS A 64 12.95 -0.57 -5.46
C LYS A 64 11.81 -1.17 -4.65
N GLY A 65 10.65 -0.52 -4.68
CA GLY A 65 9.46 -0.97 -3.99
C GLY A 65 8.25 -0.09 -4.32
N MET A 66 7.17 -0.31 -3.59
CA MET A 66 5.90 0.38 -3.75
C MET A 66 5.28 0.67 -2.39
N THR A 67 4.87 1.92 -2.20
CA THR A 67 4.02 2.32 -1.08
C THR A 67 2.58 1.95 -1.41
N LEU A 68 1.88 1.37 -0.44
CA LEU A 68 0.52 0.86 -0.57
C LEU A 68 -0.40 1.68 0.33
N THR A 69 -1.50 2.19 -0.21
CA THR A 69 -2.61 2.65 0.61
C THR A 69 -3.34 1.46 1.21
N ASP A 70 -4.10 1.67 2.28
CA ASP A 70 -4.89 0.60 2.91
C ASP A 70 -5.81 -0.10 1.89
N GLN A 71 -6.53 0.68 1.08
CA GLN A 71 -7.35 0.14 -0.01
C GLN A 71 -6.56 -0.70 -1.02
N THR A 72 -5.34 -0.27 -1.38
CA THR A 72 -4.51 -1.02 -2.33
C THR A 72 -4.04 -2.34 -1.72
N LEU A 73 -3.70 -2.33 -0.43
CA LEU A 73 -3.28 -3.53 0.30
C LEU A 73 -4.42 -4.54 0.40
N GLU A 74 -5.62 -4.08 0.74
CA GLU A 74 -6.83 -4.91 0.82
C GLU A 74 -7.18 -5.52 -0.55
N ASN A 75 -7.21 -4.71 -1.60
CA ASN A 75 -7.48 -5.19 -2.95
C ASN A 75 -6.41 -6.19 -3.43
N LEU A 76 -5.14 -5.94 -3.11
CA LEU A 76 -4.06 -6.87 -3.42
C LEU A 76 -4.27 -8.22 -2.70
N LEU A 77 -4.66 -8.21 -1.43
CA LEU A 77 -4.96 -9.43 -0.68
C LEU A 77 -6.11 -10.21 -1.31
N ILE A 78 -7.20 -9.54 -1.68
CA ILE A 78 -8.37 -10.15 -2.31
C ILE A 78 -7.97 -10.84 -3.63
N VAL A 79 -7.25 -10.13 -4.50
CA VAL A 79 -6.81 -10.67 -5.80
C VAL A 79 -5.84 -11.83 -5.62
N LEU A 80 -4.92 -11.75 -4.66
CA LEU A 80 -3.97 -12.83 -4.38
C LEU A 80 -4.69 -14.09 -3.89
N LYS A 81 -5.64 -13.97 -2.95
CA LYS A 81 -6.44 -15.11 -2.49
C LYS A 81 -7.21 -15.73 -3.63
N ALA A 82 -7.94 -14.92 -4.40
CA ALA A 82 -8.71 -15.41 -5.53
C ALA A 82 -7.85 -16.10 -6.59
N HIS A 83 -6.65 -15.57 -6.85
CA HIS A 83 -5.72 -16.18 -7.81
C HIS A 83 -5.13 -17.50 -7.34
N LEU A 84 -4.82 -17.62 -6.03
CA LEU A 84 -4.18 -18.80 -5.46
C LEU A 84 -5.18 -19.93 -5.13
N GLU A 85 -6.37 -19.56 -4.67
CA GLU A 85 -7.40 -20.50 -4.21
C GLU A 85 -8.42 -20.81 -5.33
N GLY A 86 -8.46 -20.02 -6.40
CA GLY A 86 -9.34 -20.23 -7.56
C GLY A 86 -10.78 -19.77 -7.36
N GLU A 87 -11.07 -19.11 -6.23
CA GLU A 87 -12.40 -18.60 -5.89
C GLU A 87 -12.35 -17.07 -5.81
N LEU A 88 -12.99 -16.39 -6.77
CA LEU A 88 -13.28 -14.97 -6.60
C LEU A 88 -14.30 -14.83 -5.46
N PRO A 89 -14.24 -13.73 -4.68
CA PRO A 89 -15.36 -13.40 -3.81
C PRO A 89 -16.60 -13.34 -4.69
N SER A 90 -17.52 -14.30 -4.54
CA SER A 90 -18.86 -14.14 -5.07
C SER A 90 -19.42 -12.90 -4.40
N GLU A 91 -19.94 -11.94 -5.18
CA GLU A 91 -20.69 -10.82 -4.63
C GLU A 91 -21.73 -11.40 -3.67
N GLU A 92 -21.47 -11.29 -2.36
CA GLU A 92 -22.52 -11.47 -1.37
C GLU A 92 -23.51 -10.37 -1.72
N LYS A 93 -24.66 -10.80 -2.26
CA LYS A 93 -25.80 -9.94 -2.47
C LYS A 93 -25.94 -9.13 -1.20
N GLU A 94 -25.96 -7.81 -1.33
CA GLU A 94 -26.55 -6.98 -0.30
C GLU A 94 -27.89 -7.65 0.02
N GLU A 95 -27.98 -8.33 1.16
CA GLU A 95 -29.27 -8.64 1.74
C GLU A 95 -29.86 -7.26 1.97
N GLU A 96 -30.72 -6.84 1.03
CA GLU A 96 -31.75 -5.87 1.30
C GLU A 96 -32.35 -6.33 2.62
N ASN A 97 -31.91 -5.68 3.69
CA ASN A 97 -32.66 -5.62 4.91
C ASN A 97 -33.94 -4.94 4.43
N GLU A 98 -34.90 -5.76 3.97
CA GLU A 98 -36.32 -5.49 4.07
C GLU A 98 -36.50 -5.10 5.53
N LEU A 99 -36.27 -3.81 5.79
CA LEU A 99 -36.84 -3.09 6.91
C LEU A 99 -38.30 -3.45 6.78
N GLU A 100 -38.69 -4.44 7.59
CA GLU A 100 -40.04 -4.92 7.66
C GLU A 100 -40.91 -3.68 7.70
N ALA A 101 -41.61 -3.42 6.59
CA ALA A 101 -42.74 -2.53 6.58
C ALA A 101 -43.82 -3.24 7.40
N ARG A 102 -43.60 -3.37 8.71
CA ARG A 102 -44.64 -3.58 9.70
C ARG A 102 -45.43 -2.28 9.69
N LEU A 103 -46.37 -2.20 8.76
CA LEU A 103 -47.58 -1.43 9.00
C LEU A 103 -48.09 -1.90 10.37
N PRO A 104 -48.17 -1.01 11.38
CA PRO A 104 -48.80 -1.35 12.64
C PRO A 104 -50.20 -1.90 12.33
N GLN A 105 -50.57 -3.02 12.93
CA GLN A 105 -51.89 -3.63 12.73
C GLN A 105 -53.01 -2.90 13.49
N ASP A 106 -52.72 -1.70 13.95
CA ASP A 106 -53.52 -0.92 14.89
C ASP A 106 -53.75 0.51 14.37
N PHE A 107 -53.89 0.65 13.05
CA PHE A 107 -54.63 1.77 12.46
C PHE A 107 -56.15 1.44 12.48
N GLU A 108 -56.77 1.61 13.65
CA GLU A 108 -58.20 1.93 13.81
C GLU A 108 -58.37 3.43 14.11
#